data_AF-A0A7G8GKN8-F1
#
_entry.id   AF-A0A7G8GKN8-F1
#
_cell.length_a   1.000
_cell.length_b   1.000
_cell.length_c   1.000
_cell.angle_alpha   90.00
_cell.angle_beta   90.00
_cell.angle_gamma   90.00
#
_symmetry.space_group_name_H-M   'P 1'
#
loop_
_entity.id
_entity.type
_entity.pdbx_description
1 polymer ?
#
loop_
_entity_poly.entity_id
_entity_poly.type
_entity_poly.pdbx_seq_one_letter_code
_entity_poly.pdbx_strand_id
1 'polypeptide(L)'
;MLSGPRRIRRRLCGLLLALLTAPLMAPHPSLASEAWAPAAEPEAWRVLRDRLLASGRLAAADWVYMDSMGTDRLEAGEYLSNPSRSGDVVTFEAAVMLRRAGERAWTVRSIPMRARCDLGVMERRNESGEWGPYPGRPDTAVKVRWICRQS
;
A
#
# COMPACT_ATOMS: atom_id res chain seq x y z
N MET A 1 -69.02 -9.77 69.67
CA MET A 1 -68.33 -9.37 70.92
C MET A 1 -66.88 -9.80 70.82
N LEU A 2 -65.94 -8.85 71.00
CA LEU A 2 -64.52 -8.98 71.43
C LEU A 2 -63.58 -9.79 70.50
N SER A 3 -62.44 -9.32 69.99
CA SER A 3 -61.49 -8.27 70.41
C SER A 3 -60.58 -7.84 69.24
N GLY A 4 -60.09 -6.59 69.25
CA GLY A 4 -58.95 -6.11 68.43
C GLY A 4 -57.60 -6.66 68.92
N PRO A 5 -56.40 -6.07 68.62
CA PRO A 5 -56.13 -4.73 68.08
C PRO A 5 -55.00 -4.59 67.01
N ARG A 6 -54.97 -3.38 66.42
CA ARG A 6 -53.83 -2.53 65.96
C ARG A 6 -52.44 -3.15 65.68
N ARG A 7 -51.82 -2.78 64.53
CA ARG A 7 -50.80 -1.71 64.41
C ARG A 7 -50.02 -1.77 63.08
N ILE A 8 -49.87 -0.58 62.49
CA ILE A 8 -48.69 -0.07 61.77
C ILE A 8 -48.26 -0.86 60.52
N ARG A 9 -48.69 -0.40 59.34
CA ARG A 9 -47.91 -0.60 58.12
C ARG A 9 -47.16 0.68 57.78
N ARG A 10 -45.84 0.50 57.75
CA ARG A 10 -44.79 1.48 57.55
C ARG A 10 -44.94 2.16 56.19
N ARG A 11 -44.64 3.46 56.18
CA ARG A 11 -44.25 4.19 54.97
C ARG A 11 -43.02 3.50 54.37
N LEU A 12 -43.07 3.15 53.09
CA LEU A 12 -41.91 3.08 52.22
C LEU A 12 -42.39 3.55 50.85
N CYS A 13 -42.16 4.85 50.66
CA CYS A 13 -42.38 5.58 49.44
C CYS A 13 -41.41 5.05 48.37
N GLY A 14 -41.96 4.65 47.23
CA GLY A 14 -41.37 4.77 45.89
C GLY A 14 -39.95 4.25 45.67
N LEU A 15 -39.86 3.05 45.11
CA LEU A 15 -38.84 2.75 44.10
C LEU A 15 -38.94 3.77 42.96
N LEU A 16 -37.82 4.36 42.54
CA LEU A 16 -37.62 4.89 41.20
C LEU A 16 -36.12 4.76 40.87
N LEU A 17 -35.74 3.57 40.42
CA LEU A 17 -34.43 3.32 39.83
C LEU A 17 -34.49 3.84 38.38
N ALA A 18 -33.93 5.02 38.11
CA ALA A 18 -33.81 5.54 36.76
C ALA A 18 -32.69 4.76 36.04
N LEU A 19 -33.08 3.82 35.17
CA LEU A 19 -32.17 3.15 34.23
C LEU A 19 -31.81 4.12 33.11
N LEU A 20 -30.65 4.76 33.21
CA LEU A 20 -30.00 5.45 32.10
C LEU A 20 -29.46 4.42 31.12
N THR A 21 -30.21 4.13 30.06
CA THR A 21 -29.69 3.39 28.91
C THR A 21 -28.81 4.32 28.09
N ALA A 22 -27.49 4.25 28.30
CA ALA A 22 -26.52 4.87 27.42
C ALA A 22 -26.54 4.13 26.06
N PRO A 23 -26.69 4.83 24.92
CA PRO A 23 -26.52 4.19 23.63
C PRO A 23 -25.05 3.78 23.46
N LEU A 24 -24.79 2.48 23.38
CA LEU A 24 -23.51 1.98 22.86
C LEU A 24 -23.45 2.37 21.38
N MET A 25 -22.81 3.50 21.07
CA MET A 25 -22.25 3.72 19.74
C MET A 25 -21.12 2.70 19.58
N ALA A 26 -21.43 1.56 18.98
CA ALA A 26 -20.42 0.64 18.51
C ALA A 26 -19.53 1.41 17.52
N PRO A 27 -18.19 1.42 17.68
CA PRO A 27 -17.33 1.96 16.65
C PRO A 27 -17.56 1.11 15.40
N HIS A 28 -18.14 1.72 14.36
CA HIS A 28 -18.15 1.11 13.05
C HIS A 28 -16.69 0.87 12.68
N PRO A 29 -16.26 -0.38 12.39
CA PRO A 29 -14.96 -0.56 11.78
C PRO A 29 -15.04 0.13 10.43
N SER A 30 -14.46 1.32 10.34
CA SER A 30 -14.07 1.88 9.05
C SER A 30 -13.20 0.82 8.42
N LEU A 31 -13.74 0.08 7.46
CA LEU A 31 -12.96 -0.70 6.52
C LEU A 31 -12.16 0.33 5.69
N ALA A 32 -11.12 0.88 6.29
CA ALA A 32 -10.00 1.39 5.55
C ALA A 32 -9.48 0.17 4.80
N SER A 33 -9.95 -0.01 3.55
CA SER A 33 -9.29 -0.91 2.61
C SER A 33 -7.82 -0.54 2.70
N GLU A 34 -7.02 -1.44 3.28
CA GLU A 34 -5.62 -1.18 3.58
C GLU A 34 -4.99 -0.69 2.27
N ALA A 35 -4.64 0.60 2.24
CA ALA A 35 -4.26 1.23 1.00
C ALA A 35 -2.93 0.59 0.62
N TRP A 36 -2.95 -0.23 -0.44
CA TRP A 36 -1.78 -0.97 -0.90
C TRP A 36 -0.51 -0.11 -0.80
N ALA A 37 0.53 -0.70 -0.25
CA ALA A 37 1.87 -0.13 -0.14
C ALA A 37 2.88 -1.21 -0.52
N PRO A 38 4.10 -0.84 -0.95
CA PRO A 38 5.13 -1.80 -1.26
C PRO A 38 5.43 -2.69 -0.06
N ALA A 39 5.56 -3.98 -0.30
CA ALA A 39 5.98 -4.93 0.72
C ALA A 39 7.42 -4.66 1.16
N ALA A 40 7.80 -5.23 2.32
CA ALA A 40 9.21 -5.26 2.70
C ALA A 40 10.04 -5.95 1.61
N GLU A 41 11.21 -5.38 1.30
CA GLU A 41 12.12 -5.95 0.30
C GLU A 41 12.63 -7.33 0.76
N PRO A 42 12.43 -8.40 -0.04
CA PRO A 42 12.97 -9.71 0.30
C PRO A 42 14.50 -9.69 0.31
N GLU A 43 15.11 -10.44 1.21
CA GLU A 43 16.57 -10.44 1.40
C GLU A 43 17.36 -10.73 0.11
N ALA A 44 16.91 -11.69 -0.70
CA ALA A 44 17.55 -12.03 -1.96
C ALA A 44 17.59 -10.85 -2.94
N TRP A 45 16.53 -10.05 -2.99
CA TRP A 45 16.43 -8.85 -3.82
C TRP A 45 17.30 -7.72 -3.29
N ARG A 46 17.33 -7.52 -1.96
CA ARG A 46 18.22 -6.55 -1.32
C ARG A 46 19.70 -6.86 -1.60
N VAL A 47 20.12 -8.11 -1.42
CA VAL A 47 21.49 -8.56 -1.70
C VAL A 47 21.84 -8.35 -3.18
N LEU A 48 20.91 -8.63 -4.09
CA LEU A 48 21.10 -8.38 -5.52
C LEU A 48 21.26 -6.89 -5.80
N ARG A 49 20.36 -6.05 -5.29
CA ARG A 49 20.39 -4.59 -5.44
C ARG A 49 21.71 -4.02 -4.94
N ASP A 50 22.15 -4.40 -3.75
CA ASP A 50 23.39 -3.92 -3.14
C ASP A 50 24.62 -4.33 -3.97
N ARG A 51 24.64 -5.55 -4.52
CA ARG A 51 25.68 -5.99 -5.46
C ARG A 51 25.68 -5.18 -6.75
N LEU A 52 24.50 -4.91 -7.31
CA LEU A 52 24.37 -4.13 -8.56
C LEU A 52 24.80 -2.68 -8.35
N LEU A 53 24.46 -2.07 -7.21
CA LEU A 53 24.96 -0.76 -6.79
C LEU A 53 26.48 -0.74 -6.66
N ALA A 54 27.05 -1.70 -5.90
CA ALA A 54 28.50 -1.80 -5.70
C ALA A 54 29.27 -1.99 -7.01
N SER A 55 28.67 -2.68 -7.99
CA SER A 55 29.27 -2.88 -9.32
C SER A 55 29.04 -1.73 -10.31
N GLY A 56 28.27 -0.69 -9.94
CA GLY A 56 27.90 0.42 -10.83
C GLY A 56 26.88 0.05 -11.92
N ARG A 57 26.30 -1.16 -11.87
CA ARG A 57 25.30 -1.65 -12.84
C ARG A 57 23.89 -1.16 -12.53
N LEU A 58 23.65 -0.69 -11.31
CA LEU A 58 22.50 0.10 -10.90
C LEU A 58 23.00 1.46 -10.41
N ALA A 59 22.35 2.54 -10.84
CA ALA A 59 22.69 3.88 -10.38
C ALA A 59 22.34 4.06 -8.89
N ALA A 60 23.13 4.86 -8.18
CA ALA A 60 22.85 5.21 -6.78
C ALA A 60 21.60 6.10 -6.71
N ALA A 61 20.59 5.67 -5.95
CA ALA A 61 19.36 6.39 -5.64
C ALA A 61 18.66 5.77 -4.43
N ASP A 62 17.67 6.47 -3.87
CA ASP A 62 16.79 5.96 -2.81
C ASP A 62 15.75 5.00 -3.39
N TRP A 63 16.20 3.80 -3.76
CA TRP A 63 15.37 2.77 -4.39
C TRP A 63 14.38 2.16 -3.40
N VAL A 64 13.10 2.32 -3.69
CA VAL A 64 11.98 1.62 -3.05
C VAL A 64 11.67 0.36 -3.83
N TYR A 65 11.75 -0.80 -3.18
CA TYR A 65 11.31 -2.06 -3.76
C TYR A 65 9.80 -2.02 -3.98
N MET A 66 9.35 -2.27 -5.20
CA MET A 66 7.93 -2.21 -5.57
C MET A 66 7.30 -3.60 -5.60
N ASP A 67 7.95 -4.52 -6.30
CA ASP A 67 7.46 -5.88 -6.50
C ASP A 67 8.52 -6.78 -7.14
N SER A 68 8.28 -8.08 -7.13
CA SER A 68 9.04 -9.04 -7.92
C SER A 68 8.18 -10.21 -8.38
N MET A 69 8.67 -10.91 -9.40
CA MET A 69 8.11 -12.16 -9.86
C MET A 69 9.21 -13.16 -10.18
N GLY A 70 8.90 -14.44 -9.95
CA GLY A 70 9.74 -15.56 -10.30
C GLY A 70 8.90 -16.65 -10.94
N THR A 71 9.38 -17.18 -12.06
CA THR A 71 8.86 -18.35 -12.76
C THR A 71 10.04 -19.17 -13.25
N ASP A 72 9.82 -20.40 -13.69
CA ASP A 72 10.86 -21.24 -14.31
C ASP A 72 11.52 -20.62 -15.54
N ARG A 73 10.94 -19.54 -16.10
CA ARG A 73 11.43 -18.85 -17.30
C ARG A 73 12.06 -17.49 -17.02
N LEU A 74 11.74 -16.87 -15.89
CA LEU A 74 12.00 -15.45 -15.65
C LEU A 74 11.98 -15.12 -14.17
N GLU A 75 12.99 -14.39 -13.72
CA GLU A 75 12.96 -13.61 -12.49
C GLU A 75 13.02 -12.13 -12.85
N ALA A 76 12.17 -11.32 -12.21
CA ALA A 76 12.15 -9.88 -12.39
C ALA A 76 11.85 -9.15 -11.08
N GLY A 77 12.56 -8.07 -10.81
CA GLY A 77 12.35 -7.19 -9.67
C GLY A 77 12.22 -5.75 -10.16
N GLU A 78 11.29 -5.01 -9.56
CA GLU A 78 11.00 -3.61 -9.89
C GLU A 78 11.23 -2.71 -8.69
N TYR A 79 11.91 -1.60 -8.94
CA TYR A 79 12.18 -0.56 -7.95
C TYR A 79 11.79 0.80 -8.49
N LEU A 80 11.47 1.72 -7.60
CA LEU A 80 11.14 3.11 -7.90
C LEU A 80 12.07 4.05 -7.12
N SER A 81 12.50 5.14 -7.75
CA SER A 81 13.19 6.23 -7.05
C SER A 81 12.79 7.60 -7.61
N ASN A 82 13.09 8.65 -6.85
CA ASN A 82 12.93 10.06 -7.24
C ASN A 82 11.51 10.43 -7.74
N PRO A 83 10.43 10.09 -7.00
CA PRO A 83 9.09 10.56 -7.38
C PRO A 83 9.00 12.08 -7.30
N SER A 84 8.40 12.70 -8.31
CA SER A 84 8.15 14.14 -8.37
C SER A 84 6.77 14.41 -8.98
N ARG A 85 5.94 15.19 -8.28
CA ARG A 85 4.58 15.51 -8.70
C ARG A 85 4.51 16.82 -9.48
N SER A 86 3.74 16.79 -10.56
CA SER A 86 3.25 17.96 -11.29
C SER A 86 1.79 17.73 -11.68
N GLY A 87 0.86 18.38 -10.96
CA GLY A 87 -0.58 18.15 -11.12
C GLY A 87 -0.97 16.67 -10.90
N ASP A 88 -1.70 16.11 -11.85
CA ASP A 88 -2.14 14.70 -11.85
C ASP A 88 -1.08 13.72 -12.38
N VAL A 89 0.16 14.16 -12.51
CA VAL A 89 1.27 13.34 -12.98
C VAL A 89 2.33 13.22 -11.88
N VAL A 90 2.80 12.01 -11.63
CA VAL A 90 4.01 11.76 -10.84
C VAL A 90 5.05 11.11 -11.74
N THR A 91 6.15 11.82 -12.02
CA THR A 91 7.32 11.27 -12.73
C THR A 91 8.27 10.60 -11.75
N PHE A 92 8.94 9.54 -12.17
CA PHE A 92 9.90 8.79 -11.35
C PHE A 92 10.86 7.98 -12.22
N GLU A 93 11.93 7.49 -11.63
CA GLU A 93 12.81 6.49 -12.26
C GLU A 93 12.42 5.10 -11.79
N ALA A 94 12.26 4.16 -12.73
CA ALA A 94 12.08 2.75 -12.42
C ALA A 94 13.35 1.97 -12.75
N ALA A 95 13.79 1.10 -11.85
CA ALA A 95 14.80 0.10 -12.15
C ALA A 95 14.15 -1.28 -12.31
N VAL A 96 14.38 -1.92 -13.44
CA VAL A 96 13.94 -3.29 -13.73
C VAL A 96 15.16 -4.20 -13.79
N MET A 97 15.24 -5.13 -12.86
CA MET A 97 16.24 -6.20 -12.83
C MET A 97 15.60 -7.45 -13.39
N LEU A 98 16.22 -8.08 -14.38
CA LEU A 98 15.65 -9.21 -15.09
C LEU A 98 16.68 -10.31 -15.35
N ARG A 99 16.33 -11.56 -15.10
CA ARG A 99 17.14 -12.73 -15.47
C ARG A 99 16.24 -13.77 -16.11
N ARG A 100 16.55 -14.19 -17.33
CA ARG A 100 15.82 -15.28 -18.01
C ARG A 100 16.43 -16.64 -17.65
N ALA A 101 15.65 -17.70 -17.82
CA ALA A 101 16.14 -19.06 -17.65
C ALA A 101 17.35 -19.33 -18.55
N GLY A 102 18.39 -19.94 -17.98
CA GLY A 102 19.66 -20.20 -18.66
C GLY A 102 20.63 -19.01 -18.71
N GLU A 103 20.18 -17.79 -18.39
CA GLU A 103 21.07 -16.63 -18.29
C GLU A 103 21.75 -16.58 -16.93
N ARG A 104 23.08 -16.41 -16.93
CA ARG A 104 23.85 -16.24 -15.69
C ARG A 104 23.82 -14.80 -15.18
N ALA A 105 23.73 -13.83 -16.09
CA ALA A 105 23.80 -12.42 -15.77
C ALA A 105 22.40 -11.79 -15.67
N TRP A 106 22.23 -10.92 -14.69
CA TRP A 106 21.07 -10.02 -14.61
C TRP A 106 21.17 -8.95 -15.69
N THR A 107 20.10 -8.66 -16.39
CA THR A 107 19.92 -7.40 -17.13
C THR A 107 19.36 -6.36 -16.16
N VAL A 108 19.89 -5.14 -16.20
CA VAL A 108 19.40 -4.01 -15.39
C VAL A 108 19.05 -2.88 -16.34
N ARG A 109 17.86 -2.30 -16.18
CA ARG A 109 17.40 -1.18 -16.99
C ARG A 109 16.84 -0.09 -16.08
N SER A 110 17.29 1.14 -16.27
CA SER A 110 16.61 2.32 -15.74
C SER A 110 15.64 2.85 -16.79
N ILE A 111 14.43 3.16 -16.36
CA ILE A 111 13.33 3.57 -17.24
C ILE A 111 12.70 4.82 -16.63
N PRO A 112 12.76 5.98 -17.32
CA PRO A 112 11.99 7.14 -16.91
C PRO A 112 10.50 6.83 -17.07
N MET A 113 9.75 6.98 -15.99
CA MET A 113 8.34 6.63 -15.91
C MET A 113 7.50 7.78 -15.40
N ARG A 114 6.20 7.71 -15.68
CA ARG A 114 5.20 8.56 -15.04
C ARG A 114 3.94 7.79 -14.71
N ALA A 115 3.35 8.10 -13.57
CA ALA A 115 2.01 7.69 -13.19
C ALA A 115 1.04 8.81 -13.59
N ARG A 116 -0.04 8.43 -14.29
CA ARG A 116 -1.18 9.29 -14.61
C ARG A 116 -2.25 9.05 -13.57
N CYS A 117 -2.32 9.94 -12.57
CA CYS A 117 -3.15 9.76 -11.38
C CYS A 117 -4.65 9.83 -11.68
N ASP A 118 -5.02 10.66 -12.66
CA ASP A 118 -6.35 10.79 -13.25
C ASP A 118 -6.79 9.52 -13.99
N LEU A 119 -5.86 8.84 -14.66
CA LEU A 119 -6.14 7.69 -15.51
C LEU A 119 -5.86 6.34 -14.84
N GLY A 120 -5.12 6.31 -13.73
CA GLY A 120 -4.74 5.07 -13.05
C GLY A 120 -3.75 4.21 -13.84
N VAL A 121 -2.99 4.80 -14.78
CA VAL A 121 -2.03 4.08 -15.64
C VAL A 121 -0.59 4.53 -15.43
N MET A 122 0.35 3.67 -15.83
CA MET A 122 1.76 4.01 -15.95
C MET A 122 2.17 4.17 -17.40
N GLU A 123 3.01 5.16 -17.65
CA GLU A 123 3.67 5.38 -18.93
C GLU A 123 5.18 5.36 -18.74
N ARG A 124 5.91 4.94 -19.77
CA ARG A 124 7.37 5.01 -19.83
C ARG A 124 7.78 5.97 -20.94
N ARG A 125 8.93 6.61 -20.75
CA ARG A 125 9.57 7.40 -21.79
C ARG A 125 10.40 6.47 -22.67
N ASN A 126 10.17 6.49 -23.98
CA ASN A 126 10.98 5.75 -24.94
C ASN A 126 12.27 6.52 -25.30
N GLU A 127 13.09 5.93 -26.15
CA GLU A 127 14.37 6.51 -26.58
C GLU A 127 14.20 7.80 -27.41
N SER A 128 13.07 7.97 -28.12
CA SER A 128 12.73 9.23 -28.81
C SER A 128 12.23 10.32 -27.85
N GLY A 129 12.09 10.02 -26.56
CA GLY A 129 11.64 10.96 -25.54
C GLY A 129 10.12 11.11 -25.43
N GLU A 130 9.37 10.27 -26.13
CA GLU A 130 7.91 10.22 -26.11
C GLU A 130 7.40 9.32 -24.99
N TRP A 131 6.23 9.67 -24.45
CA TRP A 131 5.55 8.86 -23.45
C TRP A 131 4.65 7.84 -24.13
N GLY A 132 4.76 6.59 -23.71
CA GLY A 132 3.89 5.51 -24.16
C GLY A 132 3.51 4.59 -23.01
N PRO A 133 2.53 3.69 -23.21
CA PRO A 133 2.05 2.81 -22.16
C PRO A 133 3.19 1.92 -21.62
N TYR A 134 3.27 1.82 -20.30
CA TYR A 134 4.02 0.75 -19.65
C TYR A 134 3.08 -0.44 -19.47
N PRO A 135 3.43 -1.64 -19.95
CA PRO A 135 2.54 -2.81 -19.87
C PRO A 135 2.28 -3.15 -18.41
N GLY A 136 1.09 -2.78 -17.95
CA GLY A 136 0.66 -3.01 -16.59
C GLY A 136 0.30 -4.48 -16.35
N ARG A 137 0.65 -4.98 -15.17
CA ARG A 137 0.06 -6.18 -14.57
C ARG A 137 -1.32 -5.86 -13.96
N PRO A 138 -2.16 -6.86 -13.63
CA PRO A 138 -3.49 -6.62 -13.03
C PRO A 138 -3.49 -5.73 -11.78
N ASP A 139 -2.38 -5.68 -11.05
CA ASP A 139 -2.16 -4.87 -9.84
C ASP A 139 -1.61 -3.46 -10.13
N THR A 140 -1.44 -3.06 -11.40
CA THR A 140 -0.88 -1.75 -11.77
C THR A 140 -1.67 -0.59 -11.19
N ALA A 141 -3.00 -0.69 -11.19
CA ALA A 141 -3.85 0.39 -10.68
C ALA A 141 -3.64 0.64 -9.18
N VAL A 142 -3.37 -0.39 -8.36
CA VAL A 142 -3.10 -0.21 -6.92
C VAL A 142 -1.75 0.47 -6.70
N LYS A 143 -0.74 0.10 -7.50
CA LYS A 143 0.59 0.70 -7.50
C LYS A 143 0.54 2.18 -7.90
N VAL A 144 -0.16 2.50 -9.00
CA VAL A 144 -0.35 3.89 -9.44
C VAL A 144 -0.98 4.74 -8.34
N ARG A 145 -2.03 4.26 -7.67
CA ARG A 145 -2.64 4.99 -6.56
C ARG A 145 -1.65 5.25 -5.42
N TRP A 146 -0.77 4.30 -5.11
CA TRP A 146 0.26 4.52 -4.09
C TRP A 146 1.32 5.52 -4.56
N ILE A 147 1.82 5.42 -5.79
CA ILE A 147 2.77 6.36 -6.39
C ILE A 147 2.21 7.79 -6.36
N CYS A 148 0.93 7.94 -6.71
CA CYS A 148 0.21 9.20 -6.66
C CYS A 148 -0.03 9.76 -5.25
N ARG A 149 0.35 9.04 -4.18
CA ARG A 149 0.40 9.57 -2.82
C ARG A 149 1.83 9.95 -2.39
N GLN A 150 2.84 9.55 -3.16
CA GLN A 150 4.25 9.86 -2.89
C GLN A 150 4.59 11.21 -3.53
N SER A 151 4.31 12.31 -2.84
CA SER A 151 4.71 13.67 -3.23
C SER A 151 4.46 14.66 -2.10
#